data_AF-A0A2G9TH19-F1
#
_entry.id   AF-A0A2G9TH19-F1
#
_cell.length_a   1.000
_cell.length_b   1.000
_cell.length_c   1.000
_cell.angle_alpha   90.00
_cell.angle_beta   90.00
_cell.angle_gamma   90.00
#
_symmetry.space_group_name_H-M   'P 1'
#
loop_
_entity.id
_entity.type
_entity.pdbx_description
1 polymer ?
#
loop_
_entity_poly.entity_id
_entity_poly.type
_entity_poly.pdbx_seq_one_letter_code
_entity_poly.pdbx_strand_id
1 'polypeptide(L)' 'MRIEHAVYRQFTSEKLVDKAVGFIDGDLVESLLDMPRETAAAALAGIQRPDGAIEGSSSPEELIKFIEDISRIH' A
#
# COMPACT_ATOMS: atom_id res chain seq x y z
N MET A 1 6.18 16.19 13.50
CA MET A 1 7.41 15.72 12.82
C MET A 1 6.97 14.80 11.69
N ARG A 2 7.34 15.05 10.43
CA ARG A 2 7.07 14.12 9.33
C ARG A 2 8.29 13.22 9.20
N ILE A 3 8.13 11.93 9.49
CA ILE A 3 9.18 10.92 9.28
C ILE A 3 8.88 10.24 7.94
N GLU A 4 9.91 9.99 7.14
CA GLU A 4 9.76 9.23 5.91
C GLU A 4 9.42 7.76 6.26
N HIS A 5 8.37 7.21 5.64
CA HIS A 5 7.91 5.85 5.92
C HIS A 5 9.00 4.79 5.68
N ALA A 6 9.77 4.93 4.59
CA ALA A 6 10.84 3.98 4.28
C ALA A 6 11.91 3.95 5.37
N VAL A 7 12.25 5.11 5.95
CA VAL A 7 13.19 5.21 7.09
C VAL A 7 12.56 4.65 8.35
N TYR A 8 11.27 4.87 8.58
CA TYR A 8 10.57 4.34 9.75
C TYR A 8 10.50 2.81 9.75
N ARG A 9 10.28 2.18 8.59
CA ARG A 9 10.18 0.72 8.47
C ARG A 9 11.50 0.01 8.16
N GLN A 10 12.59 0.74 7.91
CA GLN A 10 13.89 0.12 7.60
C GLN A 10 14.36 -0.80 8.73
N PHE A 11 15.02 -1.91 8.38
CA PHE A 11 15.67 -2.76 9.37
C PHE A 11 16.84 -1.98 9.99
N THR A 12 16.82 -1.82 11.31
CA THR A 12 17.86 -1.09 12.04
C THR A 12 18.33 -1.91 13.23
N SER A 13 19.64 -2.11 13.31
CA SER A 13 20.35 -2.69 14.44
C SER A 13 21.63 -1.89 14.69
N GLU A 14 22.33 -2.16 15.81
CA GLU A 14 23.63 -1.51 16.09
C GLU A 14 24.69 -1.77 15.00
N LYS A 15 24.54 -2.86 14.22
CA LYS A 15 25.55 -3.34 13.27
C LYS A 15 25.19 -3.09 11.81
N LEU A 16 23.90 -2.94 11.51
CA LEU A 16 23.39 -2.87 10.15
C LEU A 16 22.11 -2.03 10.10
N VAL A 17 22.04 -1.21 9.07
CA VAL A 17 20.81 -0.58 8.59
C VAL A 17 20.56 -1.07 7.18
N ASP A 18 19.37 -1.59 6.92
CA ASP A 18 18.98 -2.10 5.60
C ASP A 18 17.51 -1.83 5.30
N LYS A 19 17.13 -1.89 4.02
CA LYS A 19 15.75 -1.65 3.58
C LYS A 19 14.84 -2.79 4.05
N ALA A 20 13.58 -2.47 4.32
CA ALA A 20 12.55 -3.48 4.47
C ALA A 20 12.30 -4.15 3.10
N VAL A 21 12.57 -5.45 3.00
CA VAL A 21 12.39 -6.24 1.76
C VAL A 21 11.55 -7.48 2.08
N GLY A 22 10.57 -7.77 1.23
CA GLY A 22 9.69 -8.93 1.40
C GLY A 22 8.57 -8.74 2.42
N PHE A 23 8.38 -7.53 2.93
CA PHE A 23 7.33 -7.16 3.88
C PHE A 23 6.51 -5.98 3.34
N ILE A 24 5.19 -6.03 3.56
CA ILE A 24 4.27 -4.93 3.28
C ILE A 24 3.72 -4.43 4.62
N ASP A 25 3.69 -3.12 4.79
CA ASP A 25 3.10 -2.47 5.96
C ASP A 25 1.58 -2.37 5.79
N GLY A 26 0.84 -3.26 6.45
CA GLY A 26 -0.62 -3.29 6.41
C GLY A 26 -1.26 -1.99 6.90
N ASP A 27 -0.76 -1.42 8.00
CA ASP A 27 -1.27 -0.17 8.57
C ASP A 27 -1.18 0.98 7.56
N LEU A 28 -0.09 1.05 6.80
CA LEU A 28 0.06 2.05 5.74
C LEU A 28 -0.96 1.83 4.61
N VAL A 29 -1.15 0.59 4.17
CA VAL A 29 -2.11 0.28 3.09
C VAL A 29 -3.54 0.57 3.53
N GLU A 30 -3.91 0.17 4.75
CA GLU A 30 -5.24 0.36 5.31
C GLU A 30 -5.55 1.83 5.60
N SER A 31 -4.54 2.67 5.85
CA SER A 31 -4.73 4.12 6.00
C SER A 31 -5.37 4.79 4.77
N LEU A 32 -5.36 4.14 3.60
CA LEU A 32 -6.10 4.61 2.41
C LEU A 32 -7.61 4.65 2.64
N LEU A 33 -8.16 3.79 3.51
CA LEU A 33 -9.58 3.75 3.84
C LEU A 33 -10.01 4.94 4.73
N ASP A 34 -9.06 5.53 5.46
CA ASP A 34 -9.31 6.69 6.32
C ASP A 34 -9.28 8.02 5.54
N MET A 35 -8.79 8.01 4.30
CA MET A 35 -8.68 9.20 3.46
C MET A 35 -10.00 9.51 2.75
N PRO A 36 -10.23 10.77 2.32
CA PRO A 36 -11.31 11.07 1.40
C PRO A 36 -11.22 10.18 0.16
N ARG A 37 -12.36 9.63 -0.27
CA ARG A 37 -12.43 8.64 -1.34
C ARG A 37 -11.73 9.09 -2.64
N GLU A 38 -11.84 10.36 -2.98
CA GLU A 38 -11.18 10.96 -4.16
C GLU A 38 -9.65 10.93 -4.04
N THR A 39 -9.12 11.22 -2.85
CA THR A 39 -7.68 11.20 -2.57
C THR A 39 -7.14 9.78 -2.64
N ALA A 40 -7.84 8.81 -2.05
CA ALA A 40 -7.47 7.39 -2.12
C ALA A 40 -7.50 6.88 -3.56
N ALA A 41 -8.55 7.23 -4.31
CA ALA A 41 -8.68 6.85 -5.72
C ALA A 41 -7.55 7.45 -6.58
N ALA A 42 -7.17 8.71 -6.34
CA ALA A 42 -6.05 9.35 -7.01
C ALA A 42 -4.71 8.68 -6.69
N ALA A 43 -4.49 8.25 -5.44
CA ALA A 43 -3.28 7.53 -5.03
C ALA A 43 -3.16 6.14 -5.68
N LEU A 44 -4.29 5.51 -6.01
CA LEU A 44 -4.37 4.19 -6.62
C LEU A 44 -4.42 4.24 -8.16
N ALA A 45 -4.53 5.43 -8.75
CA ALA A 45 -4.64 5.60 -10.19
C ALA A 45 -3.38 5.10 -10.92
N GLY A 46 -3.59 4.33 -11.99
CA GLY A 46 -2.51 3.83 -12.86
C GLY A 46 -1.81 2.56 -12.38
N ILE A 47 -2.24 1.97 -11.25
CA ILE A 47 -1.79 0.66 -10.83
C ILE A 47 -2.33 -0.40 -11.80
N GLN A 48 -1.42 -1.19 -12.38
CA GLN A 48 -1.74 -2.27 -13.32
C GLN A 48 -1.47 -3.61 -12.66
N ARG A 49 -2.38 -4.57 -12.87
CA ARG A 49 -2.15 -5.92 -12.36
C ARG A 49 -1.18 -6.68 -13.27
N PRO A 50 -0.23 -7.45 -12.70
CA PRO A 50 0.81 -8.14 -13.46
C PRO A 50 0.32 -9.41 -14.19
N ASP A 51 -0.86 -9.93 -13.86
CA ASP A 51 -1.51 -11.02 -14.56
C ASP A 51 -2.06 -10.52 -15.89
N GLY A 52 -1.27 -10.71 -16.96
CA GLY A 52 -1.50 -10.27 -18.34
C GLY A 52 -2.76 -10.77 -19.07
N ALA A 53 -3.89 -10.86 -18.38
CA ALA A 53 -5.21 -10.86 -19.01
C ALA A 53 -5.49 -9.43 -19.53
N ILE A 54 -5.11 -9.22 -20.79
CA ILE A 54 -5.72 -8.31 -21.78
C ILE A 54 -6.51 -7.14 -21.14
N GLU A 55 -5.84 -5.99 -20.99
CA GLU A 55 -6.47 -4.68 -20.68
C GLU A 55 -7.25 -4.55 -19.34
N GLY A 56 -6.78 -5.18 -18.27
CA GLY A 56 -7.33 -4.95 -16.92
C GLY A 56 -6.58 -3.89 -16.13
N SER A 57 -6.72 -2.59 -16.45
CA SER A 57 -6.44 -1.56 -15.44
C SER A 57 -7.36 -1.83 -14.25
N SER A 58 -6.84 -2.09 -13.06
CA SER A 58 -7.72 -2.16 -11.90
C SER A 58 -8.29 -0.78 -11.67
N SER A 59 -9.61 -0.68 -11.67
CA SER A 59 -10.27 0.55 -11.24
C SER A 59 -9.81 0.85 -9.80
N PRO A 60 -9.54 2.10 -9.44
CA PRO A 60 -9.22 2.46 -8.06
C PRO A 60 -10.25 1.91 -7.05
N GLU A 61 -11.50 1.80 -7.47
CA GLU A 61 -12.60 1.23 -6.71
C GLU A 61 -12.43 -0.28 -6.43
N GLU A 62 -11.92 -1.06 -7.37
CA GLU A 62 -11.57 -2.46 -7.15
C GLU A 62 -10.43 -2.60 -6.14
N LEU A 63 -9.40 -1.77 -6.26
CA LEU A 63 -8.27 -1.77 -5.33
C LEU A 63 -8.71 -1.41 -3.91
N ILE A 64 -9.62 -0.44 -3.76
CA ILE A 64 -10.22 -0.11 -2.46
C ILE A 64 -10.95 -1.32 -1.87
N LYS A 65 -11.74 -2.06 -2.67
CA LYS A 65 -12.41 -3.28 -2.19
C LYS A 65 -11.42 -4.35 -1.73
N PHE A 66 -10.29 -4.52 -2.43
CA PHE A 66 -9.24 -5.44 -1.98
C PHE A 66 -8.65 -5.02 -0.63
N ILE A 67 -8.45 -3.72 -0.41
CA ILE A 67 -7.96 -3.21 0.88
C ILE A 67 -9.00 -3.43 1.98
N GLU A 68 -10.28 -3.20 1.70
CA GLU A 68 -11.40 -3.52 2.62
C GLU A 68 -11.50 -5.02 2.95
N ASP A 69 -11.13 -5.90 2.03
CA ASP A 69 -11.09 -7.35 2.28
C ASP A 69 -9.87 -7.73 3.13
N ILE A 70 -8.71 -7.13 2.89
CA ILE A 70 -7.49 -7.34 3.70
C ILE A 70 -7.71 -6.86 5.14
N SER A 71 -8.38 -5.73 5.36
CA SER A 71 -8.60 -5.20 6.71
C SER A 71 -9.50 -6.09 7.58
N ARG A 72 -10.17 -7.11 7.02
CA ARG A 72 -11.01 -8.06 7.76
C ARG A 72 -10.26 -9.26 8.33
N ILE A 73 -8.97 -9.40 8.03
CA ILE A 73 -8.18 -10.55 8.49
C ILE A 73 -7.84 -10.48 9.99
N HIS A 74 -8.11 -9.35 10.64
CA HIS A 74 -7.81 -9.09 12.04
C HIS A 74 -8.99 -8.41 12.76
#